data_AF-A0A0R1QUT3-F1
#
_entry.id   AF-A0A0R1QUT3-F1
#
_cell.length_a   1.000
_cell.length_b   1.000
_cell.length_c   1.000
_cell.angle_alpha   90.00
_cell.angle_beta   90.00
_cell.angle_gamma   90.00
#
_symmetry.space_group_name_H-M   'P 1'
#
loop_
_entity.id
_entity.type
_entity.pdbx_description
1 polymer ?
#
loop_
_entity_poly.entity_id
_entity_poly.type
_entity_poly.pdbx_seq_one_letter_code
_entity_poly.pdbx_strand_id
1 'polypeptide(L)'
;MSPKTTWLLIAGLAVTLGSLPTVTGHAAIKTNFTKIHYSEDAFSHNQFTNIAYHAKSTKKNAYIWNDTHTKKLYNLKTYPTYTWFKLASGTYKGNSHWIEVTNFVDSKRGWIYSPQLVKGFSTKGYQPTKRSYKQPTYAGGIYHVKSTKKNAYLWNWTHTKKLANLKNYTNQNYSRRHSVLITHQGTSHWYSYVSVTIKKKTINGYVRSSALAAGKTTNHQGQNILQPDAFVATKDYLQYLNDSKYQKLARSLIKLFPNTPVDLGLSQIAAYNFATNDTWEEDPPEEIATTGYKDIVPFTKVATYLMANKTKTNAQKLAGVEKLLDQAGYTKAKRAKLTNYKLGIYILNNVKGGKIDEAGNSLKGNWYGLIIGKTD
;
A
#
# COMPACT_ATOMS: atom_id res chain seq x y z
N MET A 1 46.34 35.32 15.37
CA MET A 1 46.31 33.92 15.82
C MET A 1 44.95 33.33 15.46
N SER A 2 44.97 32.17 14.80
CA SER A 2 43.80 31.44 14.31
C SER A 2 42.88 30.94 15.44
N PRO A 3 41.57 30.87 15.21
CA PRO A 3 40.77 29.73 15.61
C PRO A 3 40.60 28.78 14.42
N LYS A 4 40.89 27.50 14.64
CA LYS A 4 40.75 26.42 13.66
C LYS A 4 39.27 26.08 13.52
N THR A 5 38.70 26.28 12.34
CA THR A 5 37.34 25.82 12.02
C THR A 5 37.40 24.39 11.51
N THR A 6 37.00 23.45 12.35
CA THR A 6 36.86 22.02 12.01
C THR A 6 35.68 21.84 11.06
N TRP A 7 35.94 21.46 9.81
CA TRP A 7 34.90 21.08 8.85
C TRP A 7 34.46 19.63 9.10
N LEU A 8 33.21 19.44 9.52
CA LEU A 8 32.52 18.16 9.53
C LEU A 8 32.16 17.77 8.09
N LEU A 9 32.79 16.70 7.60
CA LEU A 9 32.35 15.96 6.41
C LEU A 9 31.02 15.26 6.73
N ILE A 10 29.89 15.86 6.34
CA ILE A 10 28.61 15.17 6.35
C ILE A 10 28.57 14.26 5.11
N ALA A 11 28.96 13.00 5.32
CA ALA A 11 28.61 11.91 4.42
C ALA A 11 27.09 11.69 4.48
N GLY A 12 26.47 11.46 3.33
CA GLY A 12 25.02 11.36 3.18
C GLY A 12 24.38 10.33 4.13
N LEU A 13 23.65 10.84 5.11
CA LEU A 13 22.69 10.09 5.94
C LEU A 13 21.30 10.40 5.39
N ALA A 14 20.72 9.48 4.62
CA ALA A 14 19.28 9.43 4.46
C ALA A 14 18.73 8.68 5.68
N VAL A 15 18.23 9.43 6.67
CA VAL A 15 17.53 8.90 7.84
C VAL A 15 16.32 8.08 7.37
N THR A 16 16.38 6.77 7.53
CA THR A 16 15.21 5.90 7.56
C THR A 16 14.65 5.91 8.98
N LEU A 17 13.49 6.53 9.19
CA LEU A 17 12.70 6.32 10.40
C LEU A 17 12.11 4.91 10.37
N GLY A 18 12.64 4.05 11.24
CA GLY A 18 12.23 2.66 11.47
C GLY A 18 13.38 1.88 12.13
N SER A 19 13.23 1.51 13.39
CA SER A 19 14.23 0.98 14.32
C SER A 19 14.93 -0.34 13.93
N LEU A 20 16.20 -0.47 14.39
CA LEU A 20 17.13 -1.64 14.45
C LEU A 20 18.13 -1.82 13.28
N PRO A 21 19.35 -2.37 13.52
CA PRO A 21 20.40 -2.05 14.48
C PRO A 21 21.57 -1.27 13.81
N THR A 22 22.49 -0.75 14.62
CA THR A 22 23.68 -0.01 14.18
C THR A 22 24.57 -0.81 13.21
N VAL A 23 24.55 -0.44 11.92
CA VAL A 23 25.50 -0.97 10.93
C VAL A 23 26.73 -0.05 10.92
N THR A 24 27.78 -0.50 11.60
CA THR A 24 29.12 0.07 11.56
C THR A 24 29.77 -0.11 10.19
N GLY A 25 30.36 0.97 9.66
CA GLY A 25 31.40 0.93 8.62
C GLY A 25 30.93 1.00 7.16
N HIS A 26 30.66 2.20 6.64
CA HIS A 26 30.59 2.41 5.19
C HIS A 26 32.00 2.66 4.64
N ALA A 27 32.47 1.78 3.75
CA ALA A 27 33.73 1.95 3.03
C ALA A 27 33.73 3.28 2.24
N ALA A 28 34.82 4.04 2.31
CA ALA A 28 34.97 5.27 1.56
C ALA A 28 34.88 4.98 0.05
N ILE A 29 33.92 5.62 -0.65
CA ILE A 29 33.80 5.50 -2.10
C ILE A 29 35.06 6.10 -2.75
N LYS A 30 35.87 5.28 -3.41
CA LYS A 30 37.06 5.73 -4.13
C LYS A 30 36.64 6.48 -5.39
N THR A 31 36.89 7.80 -5.43
CA THR A 31 36.62 8.67 -6.58
C THR A 31 37.90 9.35 -7.06
N ASN A 32 38.02 9.52 -8.38
CA ASN A 32 39.09 10.30 -9.02
C ASN A 32 38.69 11.76 -9.24
N PHE A 33 37.45 12.12 -8.91
CA PHE A 33 36.98 13.50 -8.93
C PHE A 33 37.38 14.21 -7.64
N THR A 34 37.72 15.48 -7.76
CA THR A 34 38.18 16.34 -6.66
C THR A 34 37.32 17.60 -6.58
N LYS A 35 37.42 18.38 -5.50
CA LYS A 35 36.62 19.61 -5.30
C LYS A 35 35.13 19.37 -5.54
N ILE A 36 34.61 18.27 -4.96
CA ILE A 36 33.22 17.86 -5.16
C ILE A 36 32.31 18.76 -4.32
N HIS A 37 31.39 19.44 -4.99
CA HIS A 37 30.32 20.22 -4.38
C HIS A 37 29.00 19.55 -4.69
N TYR A 38 28.38 18.97 -3.66
CA TYR A 38 27.06 18.38 -3.79
C TYR A 38 26.00 19.49 -3.90
N SER A 39 25.04 19.28 -4.79
CA SER A 39 23.84 20.10 -4.84
C SER A 39 23.07 19.82 -3.57
N GLU A 40 23.07 20.75 -2.62
CA GLU A 40 22.25 20.63 -1.42
C GLU A 40 20.81 20.37 -1.82
N ASP A 41 20.22 19.31 -1.25
CA ASP A 41 18.77 19.14 -1.13
C ASP A 41 17.93 19.08 -2.42
N ALA A 42 18.56 19.10 -3.58
CA ALA A 42 17.88 19.41 -4.83
C ALA A 42 16.93 18.30 -5.33
N PHE A 43 17.16 17.06 -4.92
CA PHE A 43 16.23 15.95 -5.20
C PHE A 43 15.19 15.74 -4.07
N SER A 44 15.50 16.17 -2.85
CA SER A 44 14.66 16.03 -1.65
C SER A 44 13.59 17.13 -1.55
N HIS A 45 13.86 18.33 -2.09
CA HIS A 45 13.04 19.53 -1.87
C HIS A 45 12.11 19.95 -3.02
N ASN A 46 11.59 18.98 -3.79
CA ASN A 46 10.43 19.20 -4.66
C ASN A 46 10.63 20.20 -5.83
N GLN A 47 11.87 20.56 -6.21
CA GLN A 47 12.16 21.50 -7.30
C GLN A 47 13.18 20.95 -8.31
N PHE A 48 12.73 20.08 -9.22
CA PHE A 48 13.63 19.46 -10.19
C PHE A 48 14.12 20.40 -11.30
N THR A 49 13.44 21.53 -11.52
CA THR A 49 13.75 22.47 -12.59
C THR A 49 15.19 23.02 -12.54
N ASN A 50 15.69 23.32 -11.34
CA ASN A 50 16.99 23.98 -11.19
C ASN A 50 18.18 23.06 -11.47
N ILE A 51 17.96 21.75 -11.39
CA ILE A 51 18.98 20.72 -11.55
C ILE A 51 18.76 19.86 -12.79
N ALA A 52 17.74 20.15 -13.60
CA ALA A 52 17.44 19.38 -14.80
C ALA A 52 18.42 19.69 -15.94
N TYR A 53 18.86 18.65 -16.62
CA TYR A 53 19.65 18.70 -17.84
C TYR A 53 19.17 17.64 -18.83
N HIS A 54 19.41 17.83 -20.12
CA HIS A 54 19.22 16.82 -21.14
C HIS A 54 20.38 16.80 -22.12
N ALA A 55 20.46 15.74 -22.93
CA ALA A 55 21.54 15.59 -23.90
C ALA A 55 21.49 16.70 -24.95
N LYS A 56 22.63 17.38 -25.18
CA LYS A 56 22.73 18.41 -26.23
C LYS A 56 22.51 17.86 -27.64
N SER A 57 22.80 16.58 -27.85
CA SER A 57 22.53 15.87 -29.09
C SER A 57 22.10 14.44 -28.78
N THR A 58 21.04 13.98 -29.45
CA THR A 58 20.64 12.56 -29.42
C THR A 58 21.35 11.71 -30.46
N LYS A 59 22.22 12.31 -31.29
CA LYS A 59 22.98 11.62 -32.35
C LYS A 59 24.44 11.42 -31.99
N LYS A 60 25.04 12.36 -31.23
CA LYS A 60 26.44 12.30 -30.81
C LYS A 60 26.59 11.47 -29.52
N ASN A 61 27.73 10.82 -29.38
CA ASN A 61 28.08 10.11 -28.15
C ASN A 61 28.35 11.13 -27.03
N ALA A 62 27.72 10.94 -25.87
CA ALA A 62 28.02 11.63 -24.63
C ALA A 62 27.91 10.61 -23.51
N TYR A 63 28.99 10.43 -22.75
CA TYR A 63 29.11 9.31 -21.82
C TYR A 63 29.03 9.76 -20.37
N ILE A 64 28.28 9.00 -19.58
CA ILE A 64 28.36 9.02 -18.12
C ILE A 64 29.41 8.00 -17.70
N TRP A 65 30.31 8.42 -16.82
CA TRP A 65 31.43 7.65 -16.31
C TRP A 65 31.21 7.27 -14.84
N ASN A 66 31.87 6.20 -14.41
CA ASN A 66 31.97 5.86 -12.99
C ASN A 66 32.87 6.85 -12.22
N ASP A 67 32.87 6.74 -10.89
CA ASP A 67 33.59 7.66 -9.99
C ASP A 67 35.12 7.65 -10.19
N THR A 68 35.69 6.57 -10.72
CA THR A 68 37.12 6.49 -11.03
C THR A 68 37.44 6.89 -12.48
N HIS A 69 36.44 7.26 -13.28
CA HIS A 69 36.59 7.59 -14.70
C HIS A 69 37.35 6.51 -15.51
N THR A 70 37.18 5.24 -15.14
CA THR A 70 37.78 4.09 -15.84
C THR A 70 36.78 3.38 -16.75
N LYS A 71 35.47 3.59 -16.52
CA LYS A 71 34.40 2.88 -17.24
C LYS A 71 33.31 3.84 -17.70
N LYS A 72 32.96 3.76 -18.99
CA LYS A 72 31.74 4.35 -19.54
C LYS A 72 30.55 3.51 -19.08
N LEU A 73 29.66 4.11 -18.30
CA LEU A 73 28.45 3.45 -17.78
C LEU A 73 27.29 3.55 -18.76
N TYR A 74 27.03 4.76 -19.26
CA TYR A 74 25.85 5.04 -20.09
C TYR A 74 26.20 6.00 -21.21
N ASN A 75 25.57 5.84 -22.38
CA ASN A 75 25.68 6.78 -23.49
C ASN A 75 24.35 7.50 -23.70
N LEU A 76 24.33 8.82 -23.60
CA LEU A 76 23.08 9.60 -23.63
C LEU A 76 22.31 9.46 -24.94
N LYS A 77 22.96 9.11 -26.06
CA LYS A 77 22.26 8.86 -27.33
C LYS A 77 21.24 7.72 -27.25
N THR A 78 21.42 6.76 -26.33
CA THR A 78 20.49 5.64 -26.11
C THR A 78 19.35 5.99 -25.15
N TYR A 79 19.36 7.21 -24.59
CA TYR A 79 18.36 7.70 -23.64
C TYR A 79 17.80 9.08 -24.06
N PRO A 80 17.26 9.21 -25.29
CA PRO A 80 16.87 10.50 -25.86
C PRO A 80 15.69 11.18 -25.15
N THR A 81 14.95 10.45 -24.31
CA THR A 81 13.80 10.95 -23.55
C THR A 81 14.13 11.30 -22.10
N TYR A 82 15.36 11.07 -21.66
CA TYR A 82 15.72 11.21 -20.24
C TYR A 82 16.10 12.66 -19.94
N THR A 83 15.58 13.15 -18.82
CA THR A 83 16.19 14.24 -18.07
C THR A 83 17.17 13.67 -17.06
N TRP A 84 18.32 14.32 -16.93
CA TRP A 84 19.40 14.03 -16.01
C TRP A 84 19.45 15.14 -14.97
N PHE A 85 19.36 14.76 -13.70
CA PHE A 85 19.32 15.66 -12.56
C PHE A 85 20.71 15.76 -11.94
N LYS A 86 21.25 16.97 -11.85
CA LYS A 86 22.55 17.25 -11.24
C LYS A 86 22.53 16.95 -9.74
N LEU A 87 23.42 16.08 -9.30
CA LEU A 87 23.67 15.74 -7.90
C LEU A 87 24.89 16.48 -7.33
N ALA A 88 25.92 16.71 -8.16
CA ALA A 88 27.14 17.38 -7.73
C ALA A 88 27.86 18.05 -8.91
N SER A 89 28.82 18.90 -8.60
CA SER A 89 29.89 19.34 -9.50
C SER A 89 31.24 18.93 -8.95
N GLY A 90 32.24 18.78 -9.82
CA GLY A 90 33.57 18.36 -9.42
C GLY A 90 34.61 18.61 -10.50
N THR A 91 35.86 18.35 -10.16
CA THR A 91 37.02 18.53 -11.03
C THR A 91 37.70 17.20 -11.33
N TYR A 92 37.96 16.95 -12.61
CA TYR A 92 38.74 15.79 -13.06
C TYR A 92 39.83 16.23 -14.03
N LYS A 93 41.08 15.81 -13.75
CA LYS A 93 42.28 16.22 -14.50
C LYS A 93 42.35 17.74 -14.75
N GLY A 94 42.09 18.53 -13.70
CA GLY A 94 42.11 20.00 -13.75
C GLY A 94 40.88 20.67 -14.38
N ASN A 95 39.95 19.91 -14.97
CA ASN A 95 38.74 20.48 -15.60
C ASN A 95 37.57 20.48 -14.61
N SER A 96 36.95 21.65 -14.36
CA SER A 96 35.85 21.85 -13.40
C SER A 96 34.45 21.70 -13.99
N HIS A 97 34.32 21.41 -15.29
CA HIS A 97 33.02 21.26 -15.96
C HIS A 97 32.43 19.85 -15.84
N TRP A 98 32.80 19.08 -14.81
CA TRP A 98 32.22 17.79 -14.56
C TRP A 98 31.07 17.92 -13.57
N ILE A 99 29.95 17.27 -13.90
CA ILE A 99 28.82 17.14 -12.99
C ILE A 99 28.46 15.68 -12.80
N GLU A 100 28.08 15.34 -11.58
CA GLU A 100 27.45 14.07 -11.30
C GLU A 100 25.95 14.21 -11.55
N VAL A 101 25.37 13.25 -12.28
CA VAL A 101 23.97 13.26 -12.66
C VAL A 101 23.28 11.94 -12.34
N THR A 102 21.95 11.99 -12.17
CA THR A 102 21.10 10.81 -12.17
C THR A 102 19.82 11.01 -12.99
N ASN A 103 19.24 9.96 -13.58
CA ASN A 103 17.97 10.10 -14.32
C ASN A 103 16.71 10.01 -13.43
N PHE A 104 16.84 9.38 -12.26
CA PHE A 104 15.81 9.26 -11.21
C PHE A 104 16.50 8.82 -9.91
N VAL A 105 15.84 8.83 -8.75
CA VAL A 105 16.47 8.41 -7.47
C VAL A 105 17.19 7.08 -7.65
N ASP A 106 18.52 7.13 -7.53
CA ASP A 106 19.45 6.01 -7.48
C ASP A 106 19.33 4.95 -8.59
N SER A 107 18.89 5.33 -9.80
CA SER A 107 18.87 4.41 -10.94
C SER A 107 20.15 4.43 -11.78
N LYS A 108 20.35 5.46 -12.62
CA LYS A 108 21.53 5.58 -13.49
C LYS A 108 22.27 6.82 -13.07
N ARG A 109 23.43 6.62 -12.44
CA ARG A 109 24.23 7.67 -11.82
C ARG A 109 25.66 7.66 -12.36
N GLY A 110 26.28 8.84 -12.39
CA GLY A 110 27.71 8.99 -12.62
C GLY A 110 28.09 10.37 -13.13
N TRP A 111 29.33 10.52 -13.55
CA TRP A 111 29.92 11.80 -13.94
C TRP A 111 29.89 12.04 -15.44
N ILE A 112 29.57 13.27 -15.85
CA ILE A 112 29.53 13.68 -17.26
C ILE A 112 30.08 15.08 -17.44
N TYR A 113 30.72 15.31 -18.59
CA TYR A 113 31.21 16.61 -19.01
C TYR A 113 30.02 17.51 -19.38
N SER A 114 29.75 18.53 -18.56
CA SER A 114 28.53 19.34 -18.62
C SER A 114 28.30 20.07 -19.95
N PRO A 115 29.32 20.46 -20.76
CA PRO A 115 29.10 21.05 -22.09
C PRO A 115 28.43 20.12 -23.11
N GLN A 116 28.33 18.81 -22.81
CA GLN A 116 27.55 17.85 -23.59
C GLN A 116 26.05 17.88 -23.25
N LEU A 117 25.65 18.71 -22.30
CA LEU A 117 24.28 18.84 -21.81
C LEU A 117 23.72 20.24 -22.08
N VAL A 118 22.40 20.33 -22.05
CA VAL A 118 21.62 21.58 -22.06
C VAL A 118 20.80 21.62 -20.78
N LYS A 119 20.75 22.78 -20.12
CA LYS A 119 19.97 22.98 -18.89
C LYS A 119 18.47 22.93 -19.20
N GLY A 120 17.69 22.35 -18.30
CA GLY A 120 16.25 22.16 -18.42
C GLY A 120 15.85 20.71 -18.75
N PHE A 121 14.56 20.44 -18.63
CA PHE A 121 13.98 19.12 -18.91
C PHE A 121 14.11 18.76 -20.40
N SER A 122 14.22 17.47 -20.68
CA SER A 122 14.10 16.96 -22.04
C SER A 122 12.73 17.31 -22.63
N THR A 123 12.72 17.73 -23.89
CA THR A 123 11.49 18.00 -24.65
C THR A 123 10.79 16.72 -25.13
N LYS A 124 11.40 15.55 -24.93
CA LYS A 124 10.90 14.26 -25.40
C LYS A 124 10.52 13.35 -24.24
N GLY A 125 9.35 12.73 -24.31
CA GLY A 125 8.90 11.77 -23.29
C GLY A 125 8.45 12.43 -21.99
N TYR A 126 8.16 11.61 -20.99
CA TYR A 126 7.54 12.02 -19.74
C TYR A 126 8.58 12.56 -18.75
N GLN A 127 8.34 13.77 -18.26
CA GLN A 127 9.30 14.48 -17.41
C GLN A 127 8.80 14.60 -15.97
N PRO A 128 9.49 14.04 -14.98
CA PRO A 128 9.18 14.29 -13.58
C PRO A 128 9.67 15.69 -13.22
N THR A 129 8.74 16.62 -13.03
CA THR A 129 9.04 18.04 -12.80
C THR A 129 8.96 18.45 -11.34
N LYS A 130 8.20 17.69 -10.55
CA LYS A 130 8.07 17.89 -9.10
C LYS A 130 7.80 16.57 -8.39
N ARG A 131 8.27 16.44 -7.16
CA ARG A 131 7.84 15.42 -6.20
C ARG A 131 7.15 16.12 -5.03
N SER A 132 6.31 15.42 -4.28
CA SER A 132 5.82 15.92 -3.00
C SER A 132 5.45 14.79 -2.06
N TYR A 133 5.82 14.99 -0.79
CA TYR A 133 5.48 14.14 0.35
C TYR A 133 4.44 14.81 1.28
N LYS A 134 3.86 15.96 0.89
CA LYS A 134 2.90 16.68 1.73
C LYS A 134 1.65 15.83 1.93
N GLN A 135 1.31 15.56 3.19
CA GLN A 135 0.09 14.87 3.59
C GLN A 135 -1.07 15.87 3.81
N PRO A 136 -2.34 15.48 3.59
CA PRO A 136 -2.79 14.25 2.92
C PRO A 136 -2.91 14.43 1.40
N THR A 137 -2.37 15.51 0.82
CA THR A 137 -2.62 15.84 -0.60
C THR A 137 -1.83 14.96 -1.57
N TYR A 138 -0.55 14.68 -1.27
CA TYR A 138 0.38 13.97 -2.17
C TYR A 138 0.98 12.70 -1.57
N ALA A 139 0.85 12.50 -0.27
CA ALA A 139 1.28 11.31 0.47
C ALA A 139 0.23 10.92 1.51
N GLY A 140 0.40 9.74 2.09
CA GLY A 140 -0.51 9.15 3.07
C GLY A 140 -1.87 8.78 2.45
N GLY A 141 -2.71 8.14 3.27
CA GLY A 141 -4.06 7.72 2.92
C GLY A 141 -4.15 6.37 2.20
N ILE A 142 -5.35 5.79 2.26
CA ILE A 142 -5.72 4.56 1.55
C ILE A 142 -6.48 4.96 0.28
N TYR A 143 -6.15 4.30 -0.82
CA TYR A 143 -6.74 4.53 -2.14
C TYR A 143 -7.06 3.21 -2.85
N HIS A 144 -7.93 3.27 -3.85
CA HIS A 144 -8.20 2.17 -4.77
C HIS A 144 -8.44 2.67 -6.19
N VAL A 145 -8.42 1.78 -7.18
CA VAL A 145 -8.73 2.14 -8.57
C VAL A 145 -10.23 2.37 -8.75
N LYS A 146 -10.60 3.52 -9.34
CA LYS A 146 -12.01 3.93 -9.51
C LYS A 146 -12.84 3.05 -10.42
N SER A 147 -12.23 2.45 -11.45
CA SER A 147 -12.97 1.88 -12.58
C SER A 147 -12.33 0.60 -13.08
N THR A 148 -13.18 -0.41 -13.32
CA THR A 148 -12.85 -1.62 -14.06
C THR A 148 -12.84 -1.40 -15.58
N LYS A 149 -13.46 -0.31 -16.06
CA LYS A 149 -13.63 -0.03 -17.50
C LYS A 149 -12.52 0.87 -18.05
N LYS A 150 -12.18 1.95 -17.32
CA LYS A 150 -11.15 2.91 -17.75
C LYS A 150 -9.74 2.41 -17.42
N ASN A 151 -8.81 2.52 -18.37
CA ASN A 151 -7.42 2.12 -18.15
C ASN A 151 -6.77 2.97 -17.06
N ALA A 152 -6.08 2.32 -16.14
CA ALA A 152 -5.30 2.94 -15.08
C ALA A 152 -3.92 2.28 -15.06
N TYR A 153 -2.98 2.79 -15.86
CA TYR A 153 -1.67 2.14 -15.98
C TYR A 153 -0.78 2.44 -14.78
N LEU A 154 -0.15 1.39 -14.25
CA LEU A 154 0.99 1.50 -13.35
C LEU A 154 2.24 1.61 -14.20
N TRP A 155 2.94 2.73 -14.10
CA TRP A 155 4.19 3.00 -14.78
C TRP A 155 5.37 2.66 -13.88
N ASN A 156 6.49 2.26 -14.47
CA ASN A 156 7.74 2.17 -13.73
C ASN A 156 8.19 3.55 -13.23
N TRP A 157 9.21 3.54 -12.37
CA TRP A 157 9.70 4.74 -11.71
C TRP A 157 10.20 5.83 -12.67
N THR A 158 10.78 5.43 -13.81
CA THR A 158 11.27 6.34 -14.84
C THR A 158 10.19 6.75 -15.85
N HIS A 159 8.95 6.32 -15.67
CA HIS A 159 7.82 6.61 -16.56
C HIS A 159 8.05 6.24 -18.04
N THR A 160 8.79 5.16 -18.30
CA THR A 160 9.14 4.69 -19.64
C THR A 160 8.44 3.40 -20.02
N LYS A 161 7.92 2.65 -19.04
CA LYS A 161 7.28 1.35 -19.25
C LYS A 161 6.01 1.24 -18.41
N LYS A 162 4.92 0.78 -19.04
CA LYS A 162 3.72 0.32 -18.34
C LYS A 162 4.01 -1.07 -17.75
N LEU A 163 3.92 -1.18 -16.43
CA LEU A 163 4.12 -2.43 -15.68
C LEU A 163 2.83 -3.26 -15.64
N ALA A 164 1.68 -2.60 -15.50
CA ALA A 164 0.38 -3.24 -15.41
C ALA A 164 -0.75 -2.26 -15.74
N ASN A 165 -1.95 -2.80 -15.96
CA ASN A 165 -3.18 -2.02 -16.03
C ASN A 165 -4.05 -2.33 -14.81
N LEU A 166 -4.16 -1.36 -13.91
CA LEU A 166 -4.80 -1.49 -12.61
C LEU A 166 -6.33 -1.61 -12.65
N LYS A 167 -6.96 -1.39 -13.81
CA LYS A 167 -8.39 -1.68 -14.00
C LYS A 167 -8.74 -3.16 -13.74
N ASN A 168 -7.75 -4.04 -13.86
CA ASN A 168 -7.87 -5.49 -13.59
C ASN A 168 -7.58 -5.85 -12.13
N TYR A 169 -7.31 -4.88 -11.26
CA TYR A 169 -6.89 -5.07 -9.87
C TYR A 169 -7.65 -4.13 -8.92
N THR A 170 -8.92 -3.85 -9.21
CA THR A 170 -9.77 -2.93 -8.42
C THR A 170 -10.13 -3.47 -7.03
N ASN A 171 -9.82 -4.73 -6.75
CA ASN A 171 -10.04 -5.41 -5.48
C ASN A 171 -8.89 -5.25 -4.47
N GLN A 172 -8.08 -4.20 -4.64
CA GLN A 172 -6.92 -3.92 -3.79
C GLN A 172 -6.96 -2.49 -3.27
N ASN A 173 -6.51 -2.35 -2.02
CA ASN A 173 -6.22 -1.08 -1.38
C ASN A 173 -4.73 -0.76 -1.55
N TYR A 174 -4.42 0.51 -1.77
CA TYR A 174 -3.07 1.01 -1.93
C TYR A 174 -2.80 2.13 -0.92
N SER A 175 -1.63 2.07 -0.28
CA SER A 175 -1.09 3.24 0.40
C SER A 175 -0.30 4.08 -0.59
N ARG A 176 -0.51 5.40 -0.55
CA ARG A 176 0.24 6.35 -1.37
C ARG A 176 1.42 6.89 -0.59
N ARG A 177 2.64 6.54 -0.98
CA ARG A 177 3.86 7.01 -0.28
C ARG A 177 4.20 8.46 -0.61
N HIS A 178 4.09 8.83 -1.88
CA HIS A 178 4.31 10.18 -2.40
C HIS A 178 3.69 10.34 -3.77
N SER A 179 3.73 11.55 -4.31
CA SER A 179 3.30 11.83 -5.69
C SER A 179 4.39 12.55 -6.48
N VAL A 180 4.38 12.36 -7.79
CA VAL A 180 5.23 13.10 -8.73
C VAL A 180 4.36 13.81 -9.76
N LEU A 181 4.68 15.07 -10.06
CA LEU A 181 4.11 15.80 -11.18
C LEU A 181 4.89 15.40 -12.42
N ILE A 182 4.20 14.79 -13.38
CA ILE A 182 4.78 14.39 -14.65
C ILE A 182 4.22 15.31 -15.74
N THR A 183 5.11 15.90 -16.53
CA THR A 183 4.77 16.73 -17.68
C THR A 183 5.07 15.97 -18.98
N HIS A 184 4.13 15.96 -19.91
CA HIS A 184 4.27 15.36 -21.24
C HIS A 184 3.48 16.19 -22.25
N GLN A 185 4.13 16.59 -23.35
CA GLN A 185 3.51 17.41 -24.41
C GLN A 185 2.79 18.65 -23.84
N GLY A 186 3.48 19.41 -22.98
CA GLY A 186 2.95 20.62 -22.34
C GLY A 186 1.92 20.39 -21.22
N THR A 187 1.42 19.17 -21.05
CA THR A 187 0.37 18.88 -20.06
C THR A 187 0.96 18.21 -18.82
N SER A 188 0.53 18.63 -17.63
CA SER A 188 1.05 18.11 -16.35
C SER A 188 -0.02 17.37 -15.55
N HIS A 189 0.33 16.20 -15.02
CA HIS A 189 -0.55 15.41 -14.16
C HIS A 189 0.21 14.83 -12.97
N TRP A 190 -0.48 14.75 -11.83
CA TRP A 190 0.04 14.04 -10.66
C TRP A 190 -0.09 12.53 -10.82
N TYR A 191 0.96 11.83 -10.40
CA TYR A 191 1.00 10.39 -10.32
C TYR A 191 1.38 9.95 -8.91
N SER A 192 0.53 9.12 -8.33
CA SER A 192 0.70 8.53 -7.00
C SER A 192 1.64 7.32 -7.10
N TYR A 193 2.62 7.26 -6.21
CA TYR A 193 3.47 6.08 -6.05
C TYR A 193 2.80 5.06 -5.12
N VAL A 194 2.54 3.87 -5.65
CA VAL A 194 1.76 2.81 -4.99
C VAL A 194 2.45 1.45 -5.11
N SER A 195 2.17 0.59 -4.14
CA SER A 195 2.49 -0.84 -4.17
C SER A 195 1.26 -1.64 -4.61
N VAL A 196 1.42 -2.57 -5.54
CA VAL A 196 0.33 -3.40 -6.09
C VAL A 196 0.75 -4.85 -6.11
N THR A 197 -0.12 -5.75 -5.65
CA THR A 197 0.11 -7.20 -5.70
C THR A 197 -0.39 -7.76 -7.02
N ILE A 198 0.52 -8.28 -7.84
CA ILE A 198 0.23 -8.89 -9.14
C ILE A 198 0.84 -10.28 -9.19
N LYS A 199 0.02 -11.30 -9.48
CA LYS A 199 0.47 -12.70 -9.53
C LYS A 199 1.30 -13.10 -8.29
N LYS A 200 0.84 -12.72 -7.09
CA LYS A 200 1.49 -12.93 -5.79
C LYS A 200 2.83 -12.19 -5.60
N LYS A 201 3.18 -11.25 -6.47
CA LYS A 201 4.38 -10.41 -6.33
C LYS A 201 3.96 -8.95 -6.13
N THR A 202 4.53 -8.30 -5.13
CA THR A 202 4.36 -6.87 -4.94
C THR A 202 5.27 -6.13 -5.91
N ILE A 203 4.68 -5.32 -6.79
CA ILE A 203 5.40 -4.40 -7.65
C ILE A 203 5.04 -2.97 -7.27
N ASN A 204 5.95 -2.04 -7.55
CA ASN A 204 5.72 -0.65 -7.23
C ASN A 204 5.86 0.23 -8.47
N GLY A 205 5.11 1.34 -8.49
CA GLY A 205 5.14 2.27 -9.60
C GLY A 205 4.22 3.46 -9.44
N TYR A 206 4.12 4.23 -10.52
CA TYR A 206 3.35 5.46 -10.59
C TYR A 206 2.04 5.25 -11.34
N VAL A 207 0.91 5.59 -10.73
CA VAL A 207 -0.40 5.61 -11.38
C VAL A 207 -0.96 7.03 -11.35
N ARG A 208 -1.64 7.45 -12.43
CA ARG A 208 -2.24 8.80 -12.49
C ARG A 208 -3.21 8.98 -11.33
N SER A 209 -2.99 10.00 -10.50
CA SER A 209 -3.75 10.18 -9.25
C SER A 209 -5.26 10.34 -9.50
N SER A 210 -5.66 10.91 -10.63
CA SER A 210 -7.09 11.04 -11.01
C SER A 210 -7.80 9.71 -11.27
N ALA A 211 -7.05 8.62 -11.50
CA ALA A 211 -7.58 7.27 -11.64
C ALA A 211 -7.85 6.55 -10.30
N LEU A 212 -7.46 7.18 -9.18
CA LEU A 212 -7.61 6.64 -7.82
C LEU A 212 -8.69 7.36 -7.02
N ALA A 213 -9.54 6.63 -6.31
CA ALA A 213 -10.43 7.16 -5.29
C ALA A 213 -9.82 6.97 -3.91
N ALA A 214 -10.07 7.92 -3.01
CA ALA A 214 -9.70 7.80 -1.60
C ALA A 214 -10.61 6.79 -0.90
N GLY A 215 -10.09 6.14 0.14
CA GLY A 215 -10.79 5.12 0.91
C GLY A 215 -10.52 3.69 0.43
N LYS A 216 -11.05 2.73 1.21
CA LYS A 216 -10.97 1.30 0.90
C LYS A 216 -11.88 0.96 -0.30
N THR A 217 -11.49 -0.04 -1.08
CA THR A 217 -12.31 -0.58 -2.17
C THR A 217 -13.50 -1.36 -1.60
N THR A 218 -14.64 -1.27 -2.29
CA THR A 218 -15.81 -2.13 -2.06
C THR A 218 -15.85 -3.33 -3.02
N ASN A 219 -14.82 -3.48 -3.87
CA ASN A 219 -14.70 -4.66 -4.72
C ASN A 219 -13.93 -5.75 -3.98
N HIS A 220 -14.65 -6.76 -3.50
CA HIS A 220 -14.07 -7.89 -2.76
C HIS A 220 -13.85 -9.13 -3.62
N GLN A 221 -13.98 -9.01 -4.95
CA GLN A 221 -13.86 -10.15 -5.86
C GLN A 221 -12.51 -10.88 -5.68
N GLY A 222 -12.56 -12.20 -5.51
CA GLY A 222 -11.36 -13.03 -5.33
C GLY A 222 -10.71 -12.94 -3.95
N GLN A 223 -11.23 -12.12 -3.04
CA GLN A 223 -10.79 -12.09 -1.64
C GLN A 223 -11.55 -13.14 -0.84
N ASN A 224 -10.82 -14.16 -0.38
CA ASN A 224 -11.42 -15.25 0.39
C ASN A 224 -11.59 -14.86 1.87
N ILE A 225 -10.72 -13.98 2.37
CA ILE A 225 -10.63 -13.58 3.78
C ILE A 225 -10.56 -12.06 3.80
N LEU A 226 -11.46 -11.44 4.56
CA LEU A 226 -11.48 -10.01 4.82
C LEU A 226 -11.75 -9.82 6.31
N GLN A 227 -10.94 -8.98 6.95
CA GLN A 227 -11.15 -8.58 8.34
C GLN A 227 -12.33 -7.60 8.43
N PRO A 228 -12.98 -7.48 9.61
CA PRO A 228 -14.11 -6.58 9.81
C PRO A 228 -13.84 -5.11 9.44
N ASP A 229 -12.60 -4.65 9.60
CA ASP A 229 -12.19 -3.29 9.26
C ASP A 229 -12.13 -3.04 7.74
N ALA A 230 -12.08 -4.09 6.91
CA ALA A 230 -11.94 -3.97 5.46
C ALA A 230 -13.17 -3.35 4.78
N PHE A 231 -14.33 -3.39 5.43
CA PHE A 231 -15.60 -2.93 4.90
C PHE A 231 -15.84 -1.45 5.22
N VAL A 232 -16.41 -0.73 4.26
CA VAL A 232 -16.66 0.73 4.42
C VAL A 232 -18.06 1.05 4.95
N ALA A 233 -19.01 0.13 4.82
CA ALA A 233 -20.40 0.32 5.22
C ALA A 233 -21.14 -1.03 5.35
N THR A 234 -22.27 -1.05 6.05
CA THR A 234 -23.15 -2.23 6.16
C THR A 234 -23.54 -2.81 4.80
N LYS A 235 -23.81 -1.95 3.80
CA LYS A 235 -24.10 -2.41 2.42
C LYS A 235 -22.94 -3.17 1.78
N ASP A 236 -21.72 -2.69 1.98
CA ASP A 236 -20.49 -3.33 1.47
C ASP A 236 -20.27 -4.70 2.13
N TYR A 237 -20.47 -4.76 3.45
CA TYR A 237 -20.37 -6.02 4.19
C TYR A 237 -21.43 -7.04 3.77
N LEU A 238 -22.68 -6.61 3.60
CA LEU A 238 -23.76 -7.45 3.09
C LEU A 238 -23.47 -7.99 1.69
N GLN A 239 -22.88 -7.18 0.80
CA GLN A 239 -22.46 -7.64 -0.52
C GLN A 239 -21.43 -8.77 -0.40
N TYR A 240 -20.41 -8.62 0.45
CA TYR A 240 -19.44 -9.67 0.71
C TYR A 240 -20.06 -10.95 1.28
N LEU A 241 -20.97 -10.83 2.24
CA LEU A 241 -21.70 -11.97 2.83
C LEU A 241 -22.53 -12.73 1.77
N ASN A 242 -23.07 -12.03 0.78
CA ASN A 242 -23.85 -12.62 -0.29
C ASN A 242 -22.97 -13.30 -1.36
N ASP A 243 -21.92 -12.62 -1.81
CA ASP A 243 -21.13 -13.06 -2.96
C ASP A 243 -20.09 -14.12 -2.60
N SER A 244 -19.54 -14.08 -1.39
CA SER A 244 -18.46 -14.98 -1.00
C SER A 244 -18.94 -16.41 -0.86
N LYS A 245 -18.23 -17.34 -1.53
CA LYS A 245 -18.48 -18.79 -1.43
C LYS A 245 -18.24 -19.35 -0.02
N TYR A 246 -17.43 -18.67 0.80
CA TYR A 246 -17.11 -19.08 2.17
C TYR A 246 -18.14 -18.60 3.20
N GLN A 247 -19.07 -17.73 2.81
CA GLN A 247 -20.06 -17.12 3.70
C GLN A 247 -21.39 -17.91 3.78
N LYS A 248 -21.41 -19.17 3.31
CA LYS A 248 -22.61 -20.03 3.37
C LYS A 248 -23.17 -20.19 4.79
N LEU A 249 -22.30 -20.41 5.78
CA LEU A 249 -22.72 -20.55 7.17
C LEU A 249 -23.26 -19.24 7.72
N ALA A 250 -22.59 -18.11 7.46
CA ALA A 250 -23.07 -16.79 7.88
C ALA A 250 -24.48 -16.50 7.36
N ARG A 251 -24.73 -16.76 6.06
CA ARG A 251 -26.05 -16.60 5.45
C ARG A 251 -27.12 -17.48 6.12
N SER A 252 -26.78 -18.71 6.52
CA SER A 252 -27.72 -19.56 7.26
C SER A 252 -28.00 -19.05 8.67
N LEU A 253 -26.99 -18.52 9.37
CA LEU A 253 -27.15 -17.93 10.70
C LEU A 253 -28.01 -16.65 10.66
N ILE A 254 -27.80 -15.79 9.65
CA ILE A 254 -28.61 -14.58 9.44
C ILE A 254 -30.10 -14.94 9.29
N LYS A 255 -30.43 -16.04 8.59
CA LYS A 255 -31.82 -16.51 8.43
C LYS A 255 -32.50 -16.91 9.73
N LEU A 256 -31.74 -17.18 10.80
CA LEU A 256 -32.32 -17.46 12.13
C LEU A 256 -32.92 -16.21 12.79
N PHE A 257 -32.59 -15.01 12.29
CA PHE A 257 -33.01 -13.71 12.79
C PHE A 257 -33.71 -12.90 11.68
N PRO A 258 -34.91 -13.32 11.22
CA PRO A 258 -35.52 -12.82 9.99
C PRO A 258 -35.83 -11.32 9.99
N ASN A 259 -36.01 -10.72 11.17
CA ASN A 259 -36.37 -9.32 11.34
C ASN A 259 -35.27 -8.48 12.00
N THR A 260 -34.06 -9.02 12.10
CA THR A 260 -32.91 -8.35 12.74
C THR A 260 -31.82 -8.11 11.69
N PRO A 261 -31.77 -6.93 11.07
CA PRO A 261 -30.84 -6.67 9.99
C PRO A 261 -29.39 -6.69 10.47
N VAL A 262 -28.49 -7.21 9.61
CA VAL A 262 -27.05 -7.17 9.84
C VAL A 262 -26.58 -5.72 9.90
N ASP A 263 -25.66 -5.44 10.81
CA ASP A 263 -25.03 -4.14 10.96
C ASP A 263 -23.50 -4.29 11.06
N LEU A 264 -22.75 -3.44 10.35
CA LEU A 264 -21.29 -3.55 10.29
C LEU A 264 -20.63 -3.21 11.63
N GLY A 265 -21.03 -2.13 12.31
CA GLY A 265 -20.40 -1.74 13.57
C GLY A 265 -20.63 -2.80 14.65
N LEU A 266 -21.85 -3.35 14.71
CA LEU A 266 -22.13 -4.46 15.62
C LEU A 266 -21.39 -5.76 15.19
N SER A 267 -21.14 -5.97 13.91
CA SER A 267 -20.34 -7.11 13.42
C SER A 267 -18.84 -6.96 13.74
N GLN A 268 -18.33 -5.72 13.77
CA GLN A 268 -16.98 -5.43 14.25
C GLN A 268 -16.87 -5.73 15.74
N ILE A 269 -17.84 -5.28 16.55
CA ILE A 269 -17.90 -5.60 17.99
C ILE A 269 -17.98 -7.11 18.20
N ALA A 270 -18.81 -7.81 17.41
CA ALA A 270 -18.93 -9.25 17.48
C ALA A 270 -17.60 -9.97 17.21
N ALA A 271 -16.80 -9.45 16.27
CA ALA A 271 -15.54 -10.05 15.86
C ALA A 271 -14.42 -9.80 16.88
N TYR A 272 -14.30 -8.58 17.40
CA TYR A 272 -13.18 -8.18 18.24
C TYR A 272 -13.42 -8.41 19.74
N ASN A 273 -14.65 -8.27 20.23
CA ASN A 273 -14.93 -8.34 21.68
C ASN A 273 -15.52 -9.69 22.13
N PHE A 274 -16.20 -10.42 21.23
CA PHE A 274 -17.03 -11.58 21.62
C PHE A 274 -16.81 -12.84 20.81
N ALA A 275 -15.85 -12.83 19.88
CA ALA A 275 -15.63 -13.98 19.01
C ALA A 275 -14.71 -15.04 19.62
N THR A 276 -14.79 -16.24 19.06
CA THR A 276 -13.76 -17.27 19.21
C THR A 276 -13.04 -17.44 17.87
N ASN A 277 -11.71 -17.40 17.87
CA ASN A 277 -10.91 -17.53 16.66
C ASN A 277 -9.73 -18.52 16.88
N ASP A 278 -9.27 -19.17 15.82
CA ASP A 278 -8.05 -19.99 15.80
C ASP A 278 -7.06 -19.46 14.75
N THR A 279 -7.08 -18.13 14.59
CA THR A 279 -6.35 -17.41 13.55
C THR A 279 -4.94 -17.03 14.01
N TRP A 280 -4.25 -16.21 13.22
CA TRP A 280 -2.82 -15.94 13.33
C TRP A 280 -2.39 -15.09 14.53
N GLU A 281 -3.34 -14.57 15.29
CA GLU A 281 -3.04 -13.68 16.41
C GLU A 281 -2.72 -14.53 17.64
N GLU A 282 -1.46 -14.51 18.07
CA GLU A 282 -1.01 -15.09 19.36
C GLU A 282 -1.69 -14.37 20.53
N ASP A 283 -1.99 -13.09 20.33
CA ASP A 283 -2.75 -12.25 21.25
C ASP A 283 -4.22 -12.14 20.81
N PRO A 284 -5.18 -12.09 21.75
CA PRO A 284 -6.55 -11.75 21.39
C PRO A 284 -6.59 -10.35 20.75
N PRO A 285 -7.47 -10.11 19.77
CA PRO A 285 -7.61 -8.79 19.19
C PRO A 285 -7.98 -7.76 20.26
N GLU A 286 -7.49 -6.53 20.10
CA GLU A 286 -7.84 -5.42 20.99
C GLU A 286 -9.35 -5.16 20.94
N GLU A 287 -10.00 -5.14 22.10
CA GLU A 287 -11.42 -4.85 22.21
C GLU A 287 -11.71 -3.43 21.70
N ILE A 288 -12.80 -3.29 20.94
CA ILE A 288 -13.23 -2.00 20.42
C ILE A 288 -14.38 -1.43 21.24
N ALA A 289 -14.53 -0.10 21.21
CA ALA A 289 -15.63 0.58 21.88
C ALA A 289 -17.00 0.15 21.34
N THR A 290 -17.99 0.05 22.22
CA THR A 290 -19.37 -0.31 21.87
C THR A 290 -20.28 0.91 21.63
N THR A 291 -19.69 2.10 21.50
CA THR A 291 -20.41 3.38 21.35
C THR A 291 -21.42 3.34 20.20
N GLY A 292 -22.65 3.80 20.46
CA GLY A 292 -23.75 3.78 19.50
C GLY A 292 -24.59 2.51 19.57
N TYR A 293 -24.28 1.59 20.49
CA TYR A 293 -25.06 0.38 20.75
C TYR A 293 -25.29 0.14 22.24
N LYS A 294 -26.51 -0.32 22.54
CA LYS A 294 -26.96 -0.77 23.87
C LYS A 294 -27.62 -2.14 23.81
N ASP A 295 -27.91 -2.69 24.98
CA ASP A 295 -28.56 -4.00 25.13
C ASP A 295 -27.84 -5.11 24.33
N ILE A 296 -26.50 -5.06 24.32
CA ILE A 296 -25.69 -6.04 23.59
C ILE A 296 -25.80 -7.39 24.27
N VAL A 297 -26.23 -8.39 23.50
CA VAL A 297 -26.33 -9.79 23.95
C VAL A 297 -25.35 -10.63 23.13
N PRO A 298 -24.23 -11.05 23.73
CA PRO A 298 -23.28 -11.89 23.05
C PRO A 298 -23.67 -13.37 23.14
N PHE A 299 -23.62 -14.08 22.01
CA PHE A 299 -23.87 -15.53 21.97
C PHE A 299 -22.53 -16.30 22.02
N THR A 300 -21.73 -16.06 23.06
CA THR A 300 -20.39 -16.68 23.21
C THR A 300 -20.41 -18.20 23.14
N LYS A 301 -21.43 -18.85 23.75
CA LYS A 301 -21.62 -20.30 23.65
C LYS A 301 -21.78 -20.80 22.21
N VAL A 302 -22.41 -19.99 21.33
CA VAL A 302 -22.52 -20.30 19.89
C VAL A 302 -21.15 -20.21 19.23
N ALA A 303 -20.37 -19.16 19.50
CA ALA A 303 -19.01 -19.00 18.97
C ALA A 303 -18.10 -20.17 19.38
N THR A 304 -18.09 -20.53 20.67
CA THR A 304 -17.32 -21.66 21.21
C THR A 304 -17.77 -22.98 20.59
N TYR A 305 -19.08 -23.21 20.45
CA TYR A 305 -19.61 -24.40 19.78
C TYR A 305 -19.16 -24.50 18.33
N LEU A 306 -19.25 -23.41 17.56
CA LEU A 306 -18.81 -23.39 16.16
C LEU A 306 -17.32 -23.69 16.03
N MET A 307 -16.50 -23.19 16.95
CA MET A 307 -15.07 -23.48 17.00
C MET A 307 -14.80 -24.97 17.29
N ALA A 308 -15.41 -25.52 18.34
CA ALA A 308 -15.27 -26.94 18.70
C ALA A 308 -15.77 -27.88 17.58
N ASN A 309 -16.70 -27.41 16.75
CA ASN A 309 -17.32 -28.17 15.66
C ASN A 309 -16.87 -27.70 14.27
N LYS A 310 -15.70 -27.05 14.14
CA LYS A 310 -15.23 -26.45 12.88
C LYS A 310 -15.14 -27.43 11.69
N THR A 311 -15.00 -28.72 11.95
CA THR A 311 -14.96 -29.78 10.93
C THR A 311 -16.34 -30.28 10.49
N LYS A 312 -17.41 -29.99 11.24
CA LYS A 312 -18.78 -30.41 10.90
C LYS A 312 -19.34 -29.67 9.69
N THR A 313 -20.35 -30.27 9.07
CA THR A 313 -21.07 -29.64 7.96
C THR A 313 -21.82 -28.39 8.43
N ASN A 314 -22.12 -27.48 7.52
CA ASN A 314 -22.87 -26.26 7.86
C ASN A 314 -24.27 -26.58 8.40
N ALA A 315 -24.92 -27.66 7.94
CA ALA A 315 -26.22 -28.08 8.44
C ALA A 315 -26.15 -28.55 9.90
N GLN A 316 -25.15 -29.38 10.22
CA GLN A 316 -24.91 -29.82 11.60
C GLN A 316 -24.57 -28.66 12.54
N LYS A 317 -23.73 -27.73 12.07
CA LYS A 317 -23.43 -26.49 12.81
C LYS A 317 -24.69 -25.70 13.09
N LEU A 318 -25.52 -25.46 12.06
CA LEU A 318 -26.74 -24.69 12.17
C LEU A 318 -27.72 -25.30 13.18
N ALA A 319 -27.96 -26.61 13.14
CA ALA A 319 -28.82 -27.30 14.09
C ALA A 319 -28.34 -27.15 15.55
N GLY A 320 -27.02 -27.22 15.76
CA GLY A 320 -26.44 -26.97 17.08
C GLY A 320 -26.58 -25.53 17.55
N VAL A 321 -26.42 -24.56 16.64
CA VAL A 321 -26.65 -23.15 16.95
C VAL A 321 -28.11 -22.88 17.31
N GLU A 322 -29.08 -23.44 16.58
CA GLU A 322 -30.50 -23.30 16.90
C GLU A 322 -30.80 -23.80 18.32
N LYS A 323 -30.31 -24.99 18.68
CA LYS A 323 -30.47 -25.54 20.04
C LYS A 323 -29.88 -24.62 21.11
N LEU A 324 -28.69 -24.06 20.89
CA LEU A 324 -28.03 -23.17 21.84
C LEU A 324 -28.74 -21.83 21.99
N LEU A 325 -29.27 -21.27 20.90
CA LEU A 325 -30.07 -20.06 20.94
C LEU A 325 -31.37 -20.30 21.72
N ASP A 326 -32.05 -21.42 21.49
CA ASP A 326 -33.28 -21.78 22.20
C ASP A 326 -33.03 -21.99 23.70
N GLN A 327 -31.92 -22.65 24.06
CA GLN A 327 -31.46 -22.80 25.46
C GLN A 327 -31.14 -21.46 26.12
N ALA A 328 -30.65 -20.48 25.37
CA ALA A 328 -30.43 -19.11 25.84
C ALA A 328 -31.73 -18.28 25.91
N GLY A 329 -32.90 -18.90 25.67
CA GLY A 329 -34.20 -18.24 25.67
C GLY A 329 -34.49 -17.44 24.40
N TYR A 330 -33.69 -17.60 23.34
CA TYR A 330 -33.87 -16.99 22.02
C TYR A 330 -34.52 -17.96 21.06
N THR A 331 -35.72 -18.42 21.40
CA THR A 331 -36.54 -19.28 20.53
C THR A 331 -36.76 -18.66 19.16
N LYS A 332 -37.11 -19.48 18.16
CA LYS A 332 -37.50 -18.99 16.83
C LYS A 332 -38.53 -17.85 16.90
N ALA A 333 -39.54 -17.99 17.76
CA ALA A 333 -40.58 -16.97 17.95
C ALA A 333 -40.02 -15.67 18.57
N LYS A 334 -39.10 -15.76 19.54
CA LYS A 334 -38.44 -14.57 20.09
C LYS A 334 -37.57 -13.88 19.04
N ARG A 335 -36.73 -14.64 18.30
CA ARG A 335 -35.86 -14.09 17.24
C ARG A 335 -36.66 -13.39 16.15
N ALA A 336 -37.85 -13.89 15.79
CA ALA A 336 -38.74 -13.23 14.85
C ALA A 336 -39.31 -11.88 15.35
N LYS A 337 -39.34 -11.63 16.66
CA LYS A 337 -39.85 -10.38 17.25
C LYS A 337 -38.76 -9.31 17.49
N LEU A 338 -37.50 -9.60 17.17
CA LEU A 338 -36.36 -8.70 17.39
C LEU A 338 -36.24 -7.61 16.30
N THR A 339 -37.33 -6.86 16.06
CA THR A 339 -37.41 -5.82 15.01
C THR A 339 -36.63 -4.55 15.35
N ASN A 340 -36.44 -4.26 16.64
CA ASN A 340 -35.67 -3.11 17.14
C ASN A 340 -34.19 -3.43 17.41
N TYR A 341 -33.73 -4.64 17.06
CA TYR A 341 -32.34 -5.05 17.20
C TYR A 341 -31.62 -5.05 15.85
N LYS A 342 -30.29 -4.99 15.92
CA LYS A 342 -29.34 -5.25 14.85
C LYS A 342 -28.58 -6.55 15.13
N LEU A 343 -28.11 -7.19 14.07
CA LEU A 343 -27.33 -8.43 14.12
C LEU A 343 -25.87 -8.11 13.86
N GLY A 344 -25.01 -8.43 14.83
CA GLY A 344 -23.57 -8.46 14.65
C GLY A 344 -23.14 -9.88 14.35
N ILE A 345 -22.52 -10.12 13.20
CA ILE A 345 -22.07 -11.44 12.80
C ILE A 345 -20.73 -11.34 12.09
N TYR A 346 -19.78 -12.20 12.46
CA TYR A 346 -18.52 -12.37 11.71
C TYR A 346 -18.15 -13.83 11.66
N ILE A 347 -18.00 -14.37 10.44
CA ILE A 347 -17.77 -15.80 10.21
C ILE A 347 -16.62 -15.98 9.21
N LEU A 348 -15.51 -16.54 9.68
CA LEU A 348 -14.56 -17.27 8.87
C LEU A 348 -14.75 -18.75 9.18
N ASN A 349 -15.08 -19.55 8.17
CA ASN A 349 -15.42 -20.96 8.34
C ASN A 349 -14.57 -21.81 7.39
N ASN A 350 -13.52 -22.44 7.93
CA ASN A 350 -12.66 -23.38 7.22
C ASN A 350 -11.99 -22.78 5.96
N VAL A 351 -11.51 -21.54 6.06
CA VAL A 351 -10.95 -20.80 4.90
C VAL A 351 -9.43 -20.95 4.87
N LYS A 352 -8.88 -21.48 3.76
CA LYS A 352 -7.43 -21.59 3.56
C LYS A 352 -6.81 -20.19 3.52
N GLY A 353 -5.73 -19.97 4.27
CA GLY A 353 -5.14 -18.65 4.49
C GLY A 353 -5.58 -17.99 5.79
N GLY A 354 -6.56 -18.56 6.50
CA GLY A 354 -7.08 -17.99 7.75
C GLY A 354 -6.22 -18.29 8.97
N LYS A 355 -5.26 -19.21 8.84
CA LYS A 355 -4.24 -19.51 9.83
C LYS A 355 -2.92 -19.69 9.06
N ILE A 356 -1.82 -19.25 9.64
CA ILE A 356 -0.46 -19.51 9.14
C ILE A 356 0.33 -20.04 10.34
N ASP A 357 1.18 -21.06 10.16
CA ASP A 357 2.04 -21.55 11.25
C ASP A 357 3.37 -20.77 11.31
N GLU A 358 4.19 -21.04 12.31
CA GLU A 358 5.52 -20.42 12.48
C GLU A 358 6.44 -20.63 11.26
N ALA A 359 6.24 -21.74 10.53
CA ALA A 359 6.97 -22.07 9.31
C ALA A 359 6.42 -21.35 8.06
N GLY A 360 5.38 -20.53 8.20
CA GLY A 360 4.76 -19.78 7.10
C GLY A 360 3.77 -20.60 6.25
N ASN A 361 3.41 -21.81 6.68
CA ASN A 361 2.43 -22.63 5.96
C ASN A 361 1.02 -22.11 6.17
N SER A 362 0.32 -21.85 5.07
CA SER A 362 -1.08 -21.48 5.10
C SER A 362 -1.95 -22.67 5.50
N LEU A 363 -2.73 -22.53 6.57
CA LEU A 363 -3.72 -23.48 7.08
C LEU A 363 -5.14 -22.91 6.93
N LYS A 364 -6.13 -23.73 7.29
CA LYS A 364 -7.53 -23.32 7.35
C LYS A 364 -7.78 -22.65 8.69
N GLY A 365 -8.27 -21.41 8.67
CA GLY A 365 -8.62 -20.67 9.87
C GLY A 365 -10.12 -20.48 10.04
N ASN A 366 -10.51 -20.14 11.25
CA ASN A 366 -11.87 -19.98 11.71
C ASN A 366 -11.98 -18.81 12.68
N TRP A 367 -13.08 -18.08 12.59
CA TRP A 367 -13.38 -16.93 13.44
C TRP A 367 -14.90 -16.81 13.50
N TYR A 368 -15.47 -16.93 14.69
CA TYR A 368 -16.93 -16.94 14.87
C TYR A 368 -17.34 -15.90 15.91
N GLY A 369 -18.07 -14.89 15.48
CA GLY A 369 -18.73 -13.90 16.33
C GLY A 369 -20.21 -13.81 15.98
N LEU A 370 -21.08 -13.78 16.99
CA LEU A 370 -22.52 -13.61 16.84
C LEU A 370 -23.08 -12.88 18.06
N ILE A 371 -23.63 -11.69 17.85
CA ILE A 371 -24.27 -10.87 18.89
C ILE A 371 -25.52 -10.19 18.33
N ILE A 372 -26.43 -9.75 19.19
CA ILE A 372 -27.47 -8.76 18.85
C ILE A 372 -27.31 -7.54 19.76
N GLY A 373 -27.81 -6.39 19.31
CA GLY A 373 -27.83 -5.16 20.11
C GLY A 373 -28.80 -4.15 19.51
N LYS A 374 -29.19 -3.14 20.27
CA LYS A 374 -29.96 -2.00 19.76
C LYS A 374 -29.00 -0.87 19.42
N THR A 375 -29.34 -0.06 18.43
CA THR A 375 -28.68 1.24 18.24
C THR A 375 -29.14 2.18 19.34
N ASP A 376 -28.23 3.03 19.82
CA ASP A 376 -28.53 4.00 20.89
C ASP A 376 -29.58 5.03 20.52
#